data_AF-A0A3N5YZF3-F1
#
_entry.id   AF-A0A3N5YZF3-F1
#
_cell.length_a   1.000
_cell.length_b   1.000
_cell.length_c   1.000
_cell.angle_alpha   90.00
_cell.angle_beta   90.00
_cell.angle_gamma   90.00
#
_symmetry.space_group_name_H-M   'P 1'
#
loop_
_entity.id
_entity.type
_entity.pdbx_description
1 polymer ?
#
loop_
_entity_poly.entity_id
_entity_poly.type
_entity_poly.pdbx_seq_one_letter_code
_entity_poly.pdbx_strand_id
1 'polypeptide(L)'
;MTRRIAASPLTTRTWLPRALAAAMVLGCLATLWLGYWATEGWRRSSIELVERTLDEQIGLAWMVLTRDMRGAQASILTVSGENLREAVANELLDTCARLFAMYPYPESVFSWGRDAKGAPVTHVYNRAARLPPWWSGGPTPTSFPVVLCEDGRPLYAVIETVLRYADARKQVVVFETMVGGTPYQVVARLEYERPESTALAWVLGFTVNLEWARDRYFRDLAEQVSSARLAEPIVAVAVLDERGQTVAGGSYTQAGGSARSRSFPLLFADPAILPVLPPSELPVRSWSVRVSTGEDGTLAAVARSMNRTFLLICLAVATM
;
A
#
# COMPACT_ATOMS: atom_id res chain seq x y z
N MET A 1 106.47 -16.28 -26.35
CA MET A 1 105.37 -15.30 -26.40
C MET A 1 104.23 -15.88 -27.23
N THR A 2 103.22 -16.46 -26.60
CA THR A 2 102.06 -17.05 -27.28
C THR A 2 100.85 -16.84 -26.38
N ARG A 3 100.02 -15.84 -26.71
CA ARG A 3 98.85 -15.43 -25.92
C ARG A 3 97.59 -15.99 -26.61
N ARG A 4 96.98 -17.03 -26.04
CA ARG A 4 95.66 -17.55 -26.46
C ARG A 4 94.58 -16.56 -26.03
N ILE A 5 93.79 -16.07 -26.98
CA ILE A 5 92.56 -15.32 -26.73
C ILE A 5 91.44 -16.35 -26.60
N ALA A 6 90.83 -16.42 -25.42
CA ALA A 6 89.64 -17.21 -25.16
C ALA A 6 88.41 -16.49 -25.72
N ALA A 7 87.64 -17.17 -26.56
CA ALA A 7 86.31 -16.73 -26.97
C ALA A 7 85.30 -17.12 -25.89
N SER A 8 84.52 -16.15 -25.41
CA SER A 8 83.33 -16.38 -24.59
C SER A 8 82.07 -16.35 -25.47
N PRO A 9 81.14 -17.33 -25.37
CA PRO A 9 79.88 -17.28 -26.10
C PRO A 9 78.84 -16.46 -25.33
N LEU A 10 78.35 -15.39 -25.95
CA LEU A 10 77.17 -14.63 -25.55
C LEU A 10 75.90 -15.37 -26.03
N THR A 11 75.42 -16.37 -25.30
CA THR A 11 74.19 -17.11 -25.64
C THR A 11 73.10 -17.05 -24.56
N THR A 12 73.08 -15.99 -23.73
CA THR A 12 72.12 -15.83 -22.63
C THR A 12 71.04 -14.76 -22.84
N ARG A 13 70.90 -14.16 -24.04
CA ARG A 13 70.11 -12.91 -24.22
C ARG A 13 68.74 -13.03 -24.93
N THR A 14 68.34 -14.19 -25.44
CA THR A 14 67.08 -14.32 -26.22
C THR A 14 65.86 -14.83 -25.44
N TRP A 15 66.03 -15.32 -24.21
CA TRP A 15 64.93 -15.84 -23.39
C TRP A 15 64.17 -14.73 -22.64
N LEU A 16 64.86 -13.65 -22.25
CA LEU A 16 64.28 -12.51 -21.54
C LEU A 16 63.08 -11.86 -22.26
N PRO A 17 63.16 -11.50 -23.56
CA PRO A 17 62.02 -10.88 -24.24
C PRO A 17 60.83 -11.83 -24.41
N ARG A 18 61.08 -13.14 -24.54
CA ARG A 18 60.02 -14.15 -24.62
C ARG A 18 59.31 -14.34 -23.29
N ALA A 19 60.06 -14.33 -22.18
CA ALA A 19 59.49 -14.40 -20.83
C ALA A 19 58.62 -13.17 -20.54
N LEU A 20 59.05 -11.98 -20.94
CA LEU A 20 58.33 -10.72 -20.73
C LEU A 20 57.04 -10.65 -21.58
N ALA A 21 57.10 -11.09 -22.84
CA ALA A 21 55.93 -11.21 -23.70
C ALA A 21 54.92 -12.24 -23.14
N ALA A 22 55.38 -13.40 -22.66
CA ALA A 22 54.52 -14.39 -22.03
C ALA A 22 53.85 -13.86 -20.75
N ALA A 23 54.59 -13.11 -19.92
CA ALA A 23 54.06 -12.47 -18.72
C ALA A 23 52.98 -11.42 -19.05
N MET A 24 53.18 -10.58 -20.09
CA MET A 24 52.17 -9.63 -20.54
C MET A 24 50.90 -10.33 -21.05
N VAL A 25 51.04 -11.40 -21.84
CA VAL A 25 49.89 -12.15 -22.37
C VAL A 25 49.12 -12.83 -21.24
N LEU A 26 49.82 -13.45 -20.28
CA LEU A 26 49.22 -14.03 -19.09
C LEU A 26 48.52 -12.97 -18.23
N GLY A 27 49.12 -11.80 -18.06
CA GLY A 27 48.50 -10.66 -17.39
C GLY A 27 47.21 -10.23 -18.08
N CYS A 28 47.23 -10.03 -19.40
CA CYS A 28 46.04 -9.66 -20.17
C CYS A 28 44.92 -10.71 -20.07
N LEU A 29 45.28 -11.99 -20.18
CA LEU A 29 44.31 -13.09 -20.04
C LEU A 29 43.73 -13.16 -18.63
N ALA A 30 44.55 -12.96 -17.59
CA ALA A 30 44.08 -12.92 -16.22
C ALA A 30 43.13 -11.74 -15.98
N THR A 31 43.43 -10.55 -16.52
CA THR A 31 42.55 -9.39 -16.42
C THR A 31 41.23 -9.61 -17.15
N LEU A 32 41.25 -10.19 -18.35
CA LEU A 32 40.03 -10.53 -19.10
C LEU A 32 39.18 -11.58 -18.37
N TRP A 33 39.83 -12.61 -17.81
CA TRP A 33 39.16 -13.65 -17.06
C TRP A 33 38.51 -13.12 -15.77
N LEU A 34 39.23 -12.29 -15.02
CA LEU A 34 38.71 -11.64 -13.82
C LEU A 34 37.57 -10.67 -14.16
N GLY A 35 37.68 -9.93 -15.26
CA GLY A 35 36.61 -9.06 -15.76
C GLY A 35 35.35 -9.83 -16.14
N TYR A 36 35.51 -10.99 -16.79
CA TYR A 36 34.41 -11.89 -17.14
C TYR A 36 33.76 -12.50 -15.89
N TRP A 37 34.55 -13.02 -14.95
CA TRP A 37 34.02 -13.57 -13.70
C TRP A 37 33.33 -12.53 -12.83
N ALA A 38 33.87 -11.31 -12.79
CA ALA A 38 33.23 -10.20 -12.11
C ALA A 38 31.88 -9.90 -12.76
N THR A 39 31.82 -9.68 -14.08
CA THR A 39 30.57 -9.33 -14.75
C THR A 39 29.46 -10.39 -14.61
N GLU A 40 29.79 -11.68 -14.68
CA GLU A 40 28.81 -12.76 -14.50
C GLU A 40 28.31 -12.87 -13.05
N GLY A 41 29.22 -12.78 -12.06
CA GLY A 41 28.83 -12.77 -10.65
C GLY A 41 27.96 -11.57 -10.28
N TRP A 42 28.22 -10.42 -10.91
CA TRP A 42 27.49 -9.18 -10.71
C TRP A 42 26.10 -9.19 -11.32
N ARG A 43 25.94 -9.84 -12.49
CA ARG A 43 24.63 -10.00 -13.11
C ARG A 43 23.69 -10.79 -12.20
N ARG A 44 24.19 -11.85 -11.56
CA ARG A 44 23.39 -12.66 -10.61
C ARG A 44 23.02 -11.88 -9.35
N SER A 45 23.99 -11.22 -8.72
CA SER A 45 23.72 -10.44 -7.50
C SER A 45 22.77 -9.26 -7.74
N SER A 46 22.81 -8.65 -8.92
CA SER A 46 21.89 -7.56 -9.28
C SER A 46 20.46 -8.05 -9.47
N ILE A 47 20.26 -9.24 -10.06
CA ILE A 47 18.93 -9.85 -10.19
C ILE A 47 18.36 -10.19 -8.81
N GLU A 48 19.16 -10.85 -7.95
CA GLU A 48 18.75 -11.20 -6.59
C GLU A 48 18.40 -9.96 -5.76
N LEU A 49 19.17 -8.88 -5.89
CA LEU A 49 18.88 -7.61 -5.21
C LEU A 49 17.55 -7.00 -5.68
N VAL A 50 17.30 -6.97 -7.00
CA VAL A 50 16.04 -6.44 -7.56
C VAL A 50 14.85 -7.26 -7.09
N GLU A 51 14.95 -8.59 -7.08
CA GLU A 51 13.87 -9.46 -6.58
C GLU A 51 13.59 -9.22 -5.10
N ARG A 52 14.64 -9.14 -4.28
CA ARG A 52 14.50 -8.85 -2.85
C ARG A 52 13.88 -7.48 -2.60
N THR A 53 14.31 -6.45 -3.33
CA THR A 53 13.73 -5.12 -3.24
C THR A 53 12.25 -5.16 -3.65
N LEU A 54 11.88 -5.87 -4.72
CA LEU A 54 10.49 -6.02 -5.11
C LEU A 54 9.64 -6.70 -4.02
N ASP A 55 10.16 -7.76 -3.38
CA ASP A 55 9.48 -8.48 -2.31
C ASP A 55 9.34 -7.64 -1.03
N GLU A 56 10.35 -6.84 -0.69
CA GLU A 56 10.27 -5.88 0.42
C GLU A 56 9.26 -4.77 0.13
N GLN A 57 9.28 -4.19 -1.07
CA GLN A 57 8.39 -3.10 -1.47
C GLN A 57 6.93 -3.54 -1.61
N ILE A 58 6.65 -4.72 -2.19
CA ILE A 58 5.29 -5.26 -2.25
C ILE A 58 4.73 -5.53 -0.86
N GLY A 59 5.57 -6.00 0.07
CA GLY A 59 5.21 -6.18 1.48
C GLY A 59 4.81 -4.88 2.16
N LEU A 60 5.62 -3.83 1.98
CA LEU A 60 5.34 -2.50 2.51
C LEU A 60 4.09 -1.88 1.90
N ALA A 61 3.95 -1.90 0.57
CA ALA A 61 2.79 -1.35 -0.12
C ALA A 61 1.49 -2.03 0.34
N TRP A 62 1.49 -3.36 0.43
CA TRP A 62 0.36 -4.14 0.94
C TRP A 62 0.05 -3.81 2.40
N MET A 63 1.06 -3.68 3.26
CA MET A 63 0.89 -3.35 4.67
C MET A 63 0.28 -1.95 4.85
N VAL A 64 0.82 -0.94 4.17
CA VAL A 64 0.33 0.44 4.24
C VAL A 64 -1.11 0.51 3.78
N LEU A 65 -1.42 -0.11 2.64
CA LEU A 65 -2.75 -0.09 2.06
C LEU A 65 -3.79 -0.78 2.95
N THR A 66 -3.50 -2.01 3.40
CA THR A 66 -4.45 -2.75 4.26
C THR A 66 -4.60 -2.13 5.64
N ARG A 67 -3.55 -1.49 6.18
CA ARG A 67 -3.62 -0.74 7.43
C ARG A 67 -4.50 0.49 7.29
N ASP A 68 -4.33 1.26 6.23
CA ASP A 68 -5.11 2.49 6.00
C ASP A 68 -6.61 2.18 5.86
N MET A 69 -6.95 1.16 5.06
CA MET A 69 -8.34 0.72 4.87
C MET A 69 -9.07 0.34 6.16
N ARG A 70 -8.34 -0.15 7.17
CA ARG A 70 -8.91 -0.55 8.47
C ARG A 70 -8.92 0.57 9.51
N GLY A 71 -8.29 1.69 9.22
CA GLY A 71 -8.03 2.76 10.18
C GLY A 71 -9.31 3.40 10.74
N ALA A 72 -10.25 3.78 9.87
CA ALA A 72 -11.51 4.41 10.30
C ALA A 72 -12.34 3.49 11.19
N GLN A 73 -12.38 2.19 10.88
CA GLN A 73 -13.05 1.21 11.72
C GLN A 73 -12.38 1.12 13.10
N ALA A 74 -11.04 1.04 13.17
CA ALA A 74 -10.33 1.05 14.44
C ALA A 74 -10.63 2.31 15.27
N SER A 75 -10.73 3.48 14.63
CA SER A 75 -11.11 4.73 15.32
C SER A 75 -12.55 4.71 15.82
N ILE A 76 -13.50 4.19 15.06
CA ILE A 76 -14.90 4.07 15.51
C ILE A 76 -15.04 3.06 16.65
N LEU A 77 -14.23 1.99 16.66
CA LEU A 77 -14.20 1.04 17.77
C LEU A 77 -13.76 1.67 19.10
N THR A 78 -12.99 2.76 19.09
CA THR A 78 -12.57 3.43 20.34
C THR A 78 -13.65 4.30 20.98
N VAL A 79 -14.73 4.62 20.27
CA VAL A 79 -15.81 5.45 20.82
C VAL A 79 -16.66 4.58 21.74
N SER A 80 -16.78 4.95 23.01
CA SER A 80 -17.62 4.22 23.98
C SER A 80 -19.09 4.58 23.81
N GLY A 81 -19.99 3.58 23.88
CA GLY A 81 -21.44 3.81 23.82
C GLY A 81 -22.00 4.58 25.01
N GLU A 82 -21.34 4.52 26.18
CA GLU A 82 -21.68 5.39 27.34
C GLU A 82 -21.52 6.87 26.99
N ASN A 83 -20.39 7.22 26.38
CA ASN A 83 -20.15 8.59 25.91
C ASN A 83 -21.17 9.00 24.84
N LEU A 84 -21.67 8.07 24.02
CA LEU A 84 -22.61 8.37 22.94
C LEU A 84 -24.09 8.46 23.37
N ARG A 85 -24.49 7.75 24.44
CA ARG A 85 -25.83 7.89 25.05
C ARG A 85 -26.02 9.26 25.68
N GLU A 86 -24.94 9.81 26.23
CA GLU A 86 -24.92 11.14 26.84
C GLU A 86 -24.42 12.24 25.88
N ALA A 87 -23.70 11.87 24.81
CA ALA A 87 -23.17 12.81 23.83
C ALA A 87 -24.30 13.62 23.20
N VAL A 88 -24.28 14.91 23.48
CA VAL A 88 -24.94 15.90 22.66
C VAL A 88 -24.39 15.80 21.25
N ALA A 89 -25.22 16.01 20.22
CA ALA A 89 -24.85 15.92 18.80
C ALA A 89 -23.52 16.61 18.42
N ASN A 90 -23.08 17.60 19.21
CA ASN A 90 -21.83 18.33 19.10
C ASN A 90 -20.56 17.50 19.41
N GLU A 91 -20.57 16.59 20.39
CA GLU A 91 -19.37 15.77 20.72
C GLU A 91 -19.08 14.73 19.63
N LEU A 92 -20.15 14.19 19.06
CA LEU A 92 -20.06 13.29 17.91
C LEU A 92 -19.58 14.05 16.67
N LEU A 93 -19.94 15.32 16.52
CA LEU A 93 -19.45 16.18 15.43
C LEU A 93 -17.93 16.33 15.48
N ASP A 94 -17.33 16.58 16.65
CA ASP A 94 -15.87 16.67 16.81
C ASP A 94 -15.17 15.34 16.50
N THR A 95 -15.79 14.22 16.92
CA THR A 95 -15.28 12.88 16.63
C THR A 95 -15.33 12.58 15.14
N CYS A 96 -16.42 12.93 14.47
CA CYS A 96 -16.55 12.82 13.00
C CYS A 96 -15.56 13.73 12.27
N ALA A 97 -15.32 14.94 12.77
CA ALA A 97 -14.37 15.88 12.19
C ALA A 97 -12.95 15.30 12.21
N ARG A 98 -12.53 14.73 13.35
CA ARG A 98 -11.24 14.02 13.47
C ARG A 98 -11.18 12.81 12.55
N LEU A 99 -12.24 12.00 12.49
CA LEU A 99 -12.31 10.84 11.60
C LEU A 99 -12.12 11.24 10.13
N PHE A 100 -12.83 12.27 9.66
CA PHE A 100 -12.72 12.75 8.29
C PHE A 100 -11.38 13.41 7.99
N ALA A 101 -10.74 14.04 8.97
CA ALA A 101 -9.40 14.58 8.83
C ALA A 101 -8.33 13.48 8.70
N MET A 102 -8.47 12.37 9.45
CA MET A 102 -7.50 11.28 9.44
C MET A 102 -7.67 10.34 8.25
N TYR A 103 -8.91 10.04 7.85
CA TYR A 103 -9.20 9.06 6.81
C TYR A 103 -10.01 9.70 5.69
N PRO A 104 -9.56 9.65 4.43
CA PRO A 104 -10.23 10.33 3.32
C PRO A 104 -11.44 9.56 2.76
N TYR A 105 -11.53 8.25 3.02
CA TYR A 105 -12.53 7.37 2.42
C TYR A 105 -13.91 7.38 3.05
N PRO A 106 -14.11 7.58 4.38
CA PRO A 106 -15.44 7.71 4.94
C PRO A 106 -16.13 8.95 4.34
N GLU A 107 -17.32 8.74 3.79
CA GLU A 107 -18.13 9.81 3.20
C GLU A 107 -19.16 10.35 4.19
N SER A 108 -19.83 9.43 4.89
CA SER A 108 -20.78 9.76 5.94
C SER A 108 -20.58 8.86 7.16
N VAL A 109 -20.77 9.42 8.35
CA VAL A 109 -20.88 8.70 9.62
C VAL A 109 -22.35 8.76 10.04
N PHE A 110 -22.88 7.65 10.56
CA PHE A 110 -24.24 7.58 11.05
C PHE A 110 -24.31 6.93 12.42
N SER A 111 -25.38 7.26 13.10
CA SER A 111 -25.57 7.09 14.52
C SER A 111 -27.03 6.72 14.72
N TRP A 112 -27.31 5.64 15.45
CA TRP A 112 -28.66 5.25 15.82
C TRP A 112 -28.69 4.87 17.30
N GLY A 113 -29.67 5.38 18.03
CA GLY A 113 -29.91 5.03 19.42
C GLY A 113 -31.35 5.32 19.81
N ARG A 114 -31.62 5.30 21.11
CA ARG A 114 -32.92 5.68 21.68
C ARG A 114 -32.77 6.95 22.50
N ASP A 115 -33.73 7.87 22.36
CA ASP A 115 -33.80 9.06 23.22
C ASP A 115 -34.26 8.71 24.64
N ALA A 116 -34.34 9.73 25.51
CA ALA A 116 -34.82 9.58 26.89
C ALA A 116 -36.26 9.04 27.00
N LYS A 117 -37.06 9.12 25.93
CA LYS A 117 -38.43 8.59 25.85
C LYS A 117 -38.48 7.20 25.20
N GLY A 118 -37.33 6.64 24.81
CA GLY A 118 -37.21 5.35 24.14
C GLY A 118 -37.47 5.38 22.64
N ALA A 119 -37.70 6.56 22.04
CA ALA A 119 -37.93 6.70 20.60
C ALA A 119 -36.61 6.56 19.82
N PRO A 120 -36.60 5.89 18.65
CA PRO A 120 -35.40 5.75 17.85
C PRO A 120 -34.98 7.12 17.29
N VAL A 121 -33.72 7.47 17.47
CA VAL A 121 -33.12 8.69 16.92
C VAL A 121 -31.94 8.32 16.05
N THR A 122 -31.87 8.95 14.88
CA THR A 122 -30.79 8.77 13.93
C THR A 122 -30.11 10.10 13.66
N HIS A 123 -28.79 10.12 13.70
CA HIS A 123 -27.98 11.26 13.27
C HIS A 123 -27.06 10.83 12.13
N VAL A 124 -26.88 11.72 11.15
CA VAL A 124 -25.99 11.51 10.01
C VAL A 124 -25.06 12.70 9.88
N TYR A 125 -23.79 12.44 9.70
CA TYR A 125 -22.73 13.42 9.57
C TYR A 125 -22.02 13.19 8.25
N ASN A 126 -22.04 14.18 7.38
CA ASN A 126 -21.42 14.13 6.06
C ASN A 126 -20.10 14.91 6.07
N ARG A 127 -19.14 14.47 5.26
CA ARG A 127 -17.94 15.25 4.99
C ARG A 127 -18.31 16.53 4.22
N ALA A 128 -17.93 17.69 4.72
CA ALA A 128 -18.22 18.97 4.07
C ALA A 128 -17.54 19.11 2.70
N ALA A 129 -16.29 18.64 2.59
CA ALA A 129 -15.49 18.72 1.37
C ALA A 129 -15.97 17.79 0.24
N ARG A 130 -16.79 16.78 0.56
CA ARG A 130 -17.35 15.82 -0.40
C ARG A 130 -18.71 15.37 0.09
N LEU A 131 -19.74 16.11 -0.30
CA LEU A 131 -21.11 15.75 0.01
C LEU A 131 -21.53 14.50 -0.79
N PRO A 132 -22.26 13.56 -0.17
CA PRO A 132 -22.76 12.38 -0.87
C PRO A 132 -23.70 12.74 -2.04
N PRO A 133 -23.70 11.98 -3.15
CA PRO A 133 -24.61 12.24 -4.28
C PRO A 133 -26.10 12.17 -3.93
N TRP A 134 -26.46 11.41 -2.89
CA TRP A 134 -27.83 11.29 -2.40
C TRP A 134 -28.27 12.44 -1.51
N TRP A 135 -27.36 13.34 -1.12
CA TRP A 135 -27.68 14.49 -0.28
C TRP A 135 -28.31 15.59 -1.13
N SER A 136 -29.57 15.92 -0.83
CA SER A 136 -30.34 16.96 -1.51
C SER A 136 -30.29 18.31 -0.81
N GLY A 137 -29.63 18.42 0.34
CA GLY A 137 -29.41 19.70 1.01
C GLY A 137 -28.42 20.54 0.21
N GLY A 138 -28.72 21.81 -0.03
CA GLY A 138 -27.77 22.71 -0.69
C GLY A 138 -26.42 22.75 0.05
N PRO A 139 -25.32 23.07 -0.64
CA PRO A 139 -24.04 23.24 0.00
C PRO A 139 -24.12 24.40 1.01
N THR A 140 -24.24 24.08 2.29
CA THR A 140 -24.12 25.09 3.34
C THR A 140 -22.64 25.43 3.46
N PRO A 141 -22.22 26.70 3.29
CA PRO A 141 -20.83 27.07 3.56
C PRO A 141 -20.55 26.87 5.05
N THR A 142 -19.85 25.80 5.40
CA THR A 142 -19.44 25.51 6.77
C THR A 142 -17.96 25.77 6.95
N SER A 143 -17.57 26.48 8.01
CA SER A 143 -16.17 26.62 8.44
C SER A 143 -15.60 25.33 9.06
N PHE A 144 -16.44 24.29 9.19
CA PHE A 144 -16.12 23.01 9.81
C PHE A 144 -16.11 21.89 8.76
N PRO A 145 -15.24 20.87 8.91
CA PRO A 145 -15.09 19.78 7.95
C PRO A 145 -16.26 18.79 7.92
N VAL A 146 -17.27 19.00 8.77
CA VAL A 146 -18.46 18.14 8.93
C VAL A 146 -19.71 18.98 8.69
N VAL A 147 -20.64 18.42 7.93
CA VAL A 147 -22.01 18.91 7.79
C VAL A 147 -22.95 17.93 8.50
N LEU A 148 -23.65 18.42 9.52
CA LEU A 148 -24.73 17.65 10.15
C LEU A 148 -25.91 17.57 9.17
N CYS A 149 -26.32 16.36 8.87
CA CYS A 149 -27.47 16.03 8.04
C CYS A 149 -28.65 15.81 8.99
N GLU A 150 -29.54 16.81 9.09
CA GLU A 150 -30.77 16.70 9.89
C GLU A 150 -31.78 15.71 9.27
N ASP A 151 -31.69 15.49 7.95
CA ASP A 151 -32.57 14.60 7.20
C ASP A 151 -31.83 13.33 6.74
N GLY A 152 -31.71 12.36 7.65
CA GLY A 152 -31.07 11.07 7.42
C GLY A 152 -31.88 10.05 6.62
N ARG A 153 -33.02 10.44 6.03
CA ARG A 153 -33.93 9.52 5.29
C ARG A 153 -33.21 8.60 4.30
N PRO A 154 -32.23 9.06 3.49
CA PRO A 154 -31.51 8.19 2.55
C PRO A 154 -30.77 7.01 3.21
N LEU A 155 -30.40 7.12 4.50
CA LEU A 155 -29.73 6.06 5.25
C LEU A 155 -30.66 5.20 6.10
N TYR A 156 -31.98 5.41 6.08
CA TYR A 156 -32.91 4.58 6.86
C TYR A 156 -32.85 3.11 6.44
N ALA A 157 -32.81 2.82 5.14
CA ALA A 157 -32.66 1.45 4.65
C ALA A 157 -31.32 0.80 5.08
N VAL A 158 -30.26 1.60 5.22
CA VAL A 158 -28.96 1.16 5.73
C VAL A 158 -29.10 0.78 7.21
N ILE A 159 -29.70 1.65 8.01
CA ILE A 159 -29.89 1.43 9.44
C ILE A 159 -30.80 0.23 9.67
N GLU A 160 -31.93 0.11 8.98
CA GLU A 160 -32.80 -1.07 9.05
C GLU A 160 -32.03 -2.36 8.73
N THR A 161 -31.14 -2.32 7.74
CA THR A 161 -30.27 -3.46 7.42
C THR A 161 -29.28 -3.77 8.55
N VAL A 162 -28.67 -2.75 9.16
CA VAL A 162 -27.83 -2.94 10.35
C VAL A 162 -28.64 -3.54 11.50
N LEU A 163 -29.84 -3.04 11.78
CA LEU A 163 -30.70 -3.51 12.85
C LEU A 163 -31.14 -4.97 12.66
N ARG A 164 -31.29 -5.45 11.42
CA ARG A 164 -31.55 -6.88 11.13
C ARG A 164 -30.43 -7.81 11.58
N TYR A 165 -29.19 -7.31 11.69
CA TYR A 165 -28.08 -8.10 12.22
C TYR A 165 -28.05 -8.16 13.76
N ALA A 166 -28.95 -7.43 14.45
CA ALA A 166 -29.04 -7.44 15.91
C ALA A 166 -29.32 -8.85 16.46
N ASP A 167 -30.20 -9.61 15.79
CA ASP A 167 -30.60 -10.97 16.18
C ASP A 167 -29.42 -11.95 16.20
N ALA A 168 -28.43 -11.73 15.33
CA ALA A 168 -27.21 -12.52 15.24
C ALA A 168 -26.14 -12.10 16.27
N ARG A 169 -26.43 -11.14 17.16
CA ARG A 169 -25.53 -10.62 18.21
C ARG A 169 -24.14 -10.20 17.69
N LYS A 170 -24.09 -9.68 16.46
CA LYS A 170 -22.83 -9.26 15.84
C LYS A 170 -22.37 -7.94 16.46
N GLN A 171 -21.11 -7.86 16.86
CA GLN A 171 -20.52 -6.60 17.36
C GLN A 171 -20.12 -5.64 16.23
N VAL A 172 -19.74 -6.19 15.09
CA VAL A 172 -19.39 -5.44 13.88
C VAL A 172 -20.09 -6.08 12.69
N VAL A 173 -20.66 -5.24 11.83
CA VAL A 173 -21.31 -5.65 10.58
C VAL A 173 -20.69 -4.90 9.42
N VAL A 174 -20.50 -5.61 8.31
CA VAL A 174 -20.02 -5.05 7.07
C VAL A 174 -20.84 -5.62 5.92
N PHE A 175 -21.34 -4.75 5.06
CA PHE A 175 -22.11 -5.16 3.88
C PHE A 175 -22.02 -4.09 2.79
N GLU A 176 -22.32 -4.47 1.55
CA GLU A 176 -22.47 -3.54 0.44
C GLU A 176 -23.95 -3.26 0.18
N THR A 177 -24.29 -2.03 -0.19
CA THR A 177 -25.65 -1.61 -0.52
C THR A 177 -25.65 -0.43 -1.49
N MET A 178 -26.80 -0.16 -2.10
CA MET A 178 -27.00 1.01 -2.95
C MET A 178 -27.68 2.13 -2.16
N VAL A 179 -27.08 3.32 -2.15
CA VAL A 179 -27.70 4.52 -1.56
C VAL A 179 -27.80 5.59 -2.63
N GLY A 180 -29.02 5.99 -2.99
CA GLY A 180 -29.25 6.94 -4.08
C GLY A 180 -28.69 6.49 -5.43
N GLY A 181 -28.59 5.18 -5.69
CA GLY A 181 -28.05 4.63 -6.93
C GLY A 181 -26.52 4.49 -6.97
N THR A 182 -25.80 4.87 -5.91
CA THR A 182 -24.34 4.69 -5.79
C THR A 182 -24.03 3.49 -4.89
N PRO A 183 -23.02 2.66 -5.22
CA PRO A 183 -22.61 1.53 -4.37
C PRO A 183 -21.78 2.01 -3.18
N TYR A 184 -22.19 1.58 -1.99
CA TYR A 184 -21.50 1.83 -0.73
C TYR A 184 -21.12 0.54 -0.03
N GLN A 185 -19.97 0.56 0.64
CA GLN A 185 -19.68 -0.39 1.72
C GLN A 185 -20.01 0.29 3.05
N VAL A 186 -20.79 -0.39 3.88
CA VAL A 186 -21.22 0.06 5.19
C VAL A 186 -20.46 -0.73 6.23
N VAL A 187 -19.88 -0.04 7.20
CA VAL A 187 -19.21 -0.64 8.35
C VAL A 187 -19.84 -0.06 9.61
N ALA A 188 -20.40 -0.91 10.46
CA ALA A 188 -21.08 -0.46 11.67
C ALA A 188 -20.73 -1.33 12.88
N ARG A 189 -20.57 -0.68 14.02
CA ARG A 189 -20.47 -1.29 15.34
C ARG A 189 -21.84 -1.25 16.00
N LEU A 190 -22.22 -2.39 16.59
CA LEU A 190 -23.46 -2.57 17.33
C LEU A 190 -23.13 -2.69 18.81
N GLU A 191 -23.83 -1.95 19.64
CA GLU A 191 -23.73 -2.03 21.10
C GLU A 191 -25.08 -2.42 21.68
N TYR A 192 -25.07 -3.42 22.54
CA TYR A 192 -26.25 -4.02 23.13
C TYR A 192 -26.48 -3.49 24.53
N GLU A 193 -27.74 -3.39 24.97
CA GLU A 193 -28.08 -2.92 26.32
C GLU A 193 -27.43 -3.78 27.42
N ARG A 194 -27.27 -5.07 27.14
CA ARG A 194 -26.57 -6.04 27.98
C ARG A 194 -25.80 -7.02 27.09
N PRO A 195 -24.69 -7.61 27.56
CA PRO A 195 -23.87 -8.54 26.77
C PRO A 195 -24.66 -9.72 26.17
N GLU A 196 -25.68 -10.20 26.89
CA GLU A 196 -26.54 -11.31 26.49
C GLU A 196 -27.82 -10.90 25.74
N SER A 197 -28.06 -9.60 25.57
CA SER A 197 -29.28 -9.07 24.93
C SER A 197 -29.19 -9.08 23.40
N THR A 198 -30.33 -9.19 22.74
CA THR A 198 -30.48 -8.82 21.31
C THR A 198 -30.97 -7.38 21.14
N ALA A 199 -31.39 -6.72 22.23
CA ALA A 199 -31.77 -5.32 22.21
C ALA A 199 -30.53 -4.43 22.07
N LEU A 200 -30.51 -3.64 21.00
CA LEU A 200 -29.47 -2.67 20.74
C LEU A 200 -29.68 -1.42 21.59
N ALA A 201 -28.63 -1.03 22.30
CA ALA A 201 -28.54 0.28 22.93
C ALA A 201 -28.19 1.35 21.89
N TRP A 202 -27.28 1.03 20.98
CA TRP A 202 -26.68 2.00 20.08
C TRP A 202 -26.02 1.35 18.85
N VAL A 203 -25.91 2.11 17.76
CA VAL A 203 -25.16 1.79 16.55
C VAL A 203 -24.35 3.00 16.09
N LEU A 204 -23.06 2.79 15.81
CA LEU A 204 -22.19 3.77 15.14
C LEU A 204 -21.62 3.13 13.88
N GLY A 205 -21.76 3.79 12.75
CA GLY A 205 -21.18 3.30 11.52
C GLY A 205 -20.75 4.40 10.58
N PHE A 206 -20.11 3.99 9.50
CA PHE A 206 -19.74 4.86 8.40
C PHE A 206 -20.02 4.18 7.07
N THR A 207 -20.10 5.01 6.05
CA THR A 207 -20.30 4.60 4.67
C THR A 207 -19.08 4.98 3.84
N VAL A 208 -18.71 4.10 2.91
CA VAL A 208 -17.64 4.31 1.95
C VAL A 208 -18.22 4.21 0.56
N ASN A 209 -18.17 5.32 -0.19
CA ASN A 209 -18.55 5.36 -1.60
C ASN A 209 -17.52 4.56 -2.42
N LEU A 210 -17.92 3.41 -2.96
CA LEU A 210 -17.01 2.48 -3.63
C LEU A 210 -16.56 2.98 -5.01
N GLU A 211 -17.38 3.77 -5.71
CA GLU A 211 -17.00 4.41 -6.97
C GLU A 211 -15.91 5.46 -6.71
N TRP A 212 -16.14 6.35 -5.74
CA TRP A 212 -15.13 7.35 -5.37
C TRP A 212 -13.84 6.71 -4.86
N ALA A 213 -13.95 5.65 -4.05
CA ALA A 213 -12.78 4.94 -3.55
C ALA A 213 -11.95 4.36 -4.70
N ARG A 214 -12.62 3.75 -5.68
CA ARG A 214 -11.98 3.23 -6.89
C ARG A 214 -11.29 4.34 -7.70
N ASP A 215 -11.96 5.46 -7.94
CA ASP A 215 -11.46 6.49 -8.86
C ASP A 215 -10.39 7.41 -8.27
N ARG A 216 -10.45 7.66 -6.96
CA ARG A 216 -9.65 8.68 -6.26
C ARG A 216 -8.81 8.13 -5.11
N TYR A 217 -9.42 7.43 -4.16
CA TYR A 217 -8.71 6.98 -2.94
C TYR A 217 -7.48 6.13 -3.24
N PHE A 218 -7.63 5.07 -4.05
CA PHE A 218 -6.50 4.20 -4.36
C PHE A 218 -5.43 4.88 -5.20
N ARG A 219 -5.79 5.91 -5.97
CA ARG A 219 -4.84 6.74 -6.73
C ARG A 219 -3.96 7.53 -5.78
N ASP A 220 -4.58 8.31 -4.90
CA ASP A 220 -3.87 9.15 -3.94
C ASP A 220 -2.99 8.28 -3.02
N LEU A 221 -3.50 7.12 -2.60
CA LEU A 221 -2.74 6.18 -1.76
C LEU A 221 -1.57 5.55 -2.52
N ALA A 222 -1.74 5.17 -3.79
CA ALA A 222 -0.65 4.63 -4.61
C ALA A 222 0.44 5.69 -4.87
N GLU A 223 0.06 6.95 -5.09
CA GLU A 223 0.99 8.08 -5.22
C GLU A 223 1.76 8.34 -3.92
N GLN A 224 1.09 8.28 -2.76
CA GLN A 224 1.72 8.41 -1.46
C GLN A 224 2.71 7.28 -1.18
N VAL A 225 2.33 6.02 -1.44
CA VAL A 225 3.25 4.88 -1.26
C VAL A 225 4.44 5.01 -2.21
N SER A 226 4.22 5.47 -3.44
CA SER A 226 5.28 5.67 -4.42
C SER A 226 6.23 6.81 -4.02
N SER A 227 5.72 7.89 -3.40
CA SER A 227 6.52 9.06 -3.04
C SER A 227 7.17 8.99 -1.66
N ALA A 228 6.56 8.34 -0.67
CA ALA A 228 6.97 8.44 0.73
C ALA A 228 8.25 7.67 1.08
N ARG A 229 8.60 6.61 0.34
CA ARG A 229 9.74 5.73 0.70
C ARG A 229 10.49 5.07 -0.45
N LEU A 230 10.10 5.28 -1.71
CA LEU A 230 10.91 4.85 -2.83
C LEU A 230 12.02 5.89 -3.04
N ALA A 231 13.03 5.85 -2.17
CA ALA A 231 14.31 6.55 -2.38
C ALA A 231 15.03 6.05 -3.66
N GLU A 232 14.49 5.01 -4.31
CA GLU A 232 14.96 4.48 -5.58
C GLU A 232 13.92 4.78 -6.67
N PRO A 233 14.24 5.62 -7.67
CA PRO A 233 13.33 6.09 -8.74
C PRO A 233 12.92 4.99 -9.75
N ILE A 234 13.00 3.73 -9.34
CA ILE A 234 13.03 2.56 -10.21
C ILE A 234 11.75 1.73 -10.09
N VAL A 235 11.00 1.91 -9.01
CA VAL A 235 9.86 1.07 -8.64
C VAL A 235 8.55 1.83 -8.84
N ALA A 236 7.56 1.21 -9.49
CA ALA A 236 6.21 1.74 -9.63
C ALA A 236 5.20 0.83 -8.91
N VAL A 237 4.27 1.45 -8.20
CA VAL A 237 3.17 0.79 -7.50
C VAL A 237 1.88 0.99 -8.30
N ALA A 238 1.15 -0.10 -8.48
CA ALA A 238 -0.18 -0.11 -9.09
C ALA A 238 -1.17 -0.88 -8.21
N VAL A 239 -2.43 -0.46 -8.21
CA VAL A 239 -3.55 -1.20 -7.62
C VAL A 239 -4.41 -1.74 -8.75
N LEU A 240 -4.74 -3.01 -8.67
CA LEU A 240 -5.47 -3.78 -9.67
C LEU A 240 -6.79 -4.27 -9.07
N ASP A 241 -7.86 -4.22 -9.87
CA ASP A 241 -9.16 -4.77 -9.49
C ASP A 241 -9.21 -6.31 -9.60
N GLU A 242 -10.41 -6.87 -9.34
CA GLU A 242 -10.67 -8.30 -9.44
C GLU A 242 -10.46 -8.92 -10.83
N ARG A 243 -10.41 -8.09 -11.88
CA ARG A 243 -10.15 -8.48 -13.28
C ARG A 243 -8.69 -8.28 -13.68
N GLY A 244 -7.85 -7.82 -12.76
CA GLY A 244 -6.46 -7.45 -13.02
C GLY A 244 -6.29 -6.13 -13.79
N GLN A 245 -7.35 -5.33 -13.91
CA GLN A 245 -7.29 -4.01 -14.53
C GLN A 245 -6.72 -3.00 -13.55
N THR A 246 -5.83 -2.12 -14.03
CA THR A 246 -5.26 -1.06 -13.21
C THR A 246 -6.34 -0.05 -12.82
N VAL A 247 -6.57 0.07 -11.52
CA VAL A 247 -7.44 1.08 -10.90
C VAL A 247 -6.65 2.34 -10.58
N ALA A 248 -5.40 2.19 -10.13
CA ALA A 248 -4.56 3.29 -9.69
C ALA A 248 -3.06 2.99 -9.87
N GLY A 249 -2.26 4.06 -9.94
CA GLY A 249 -0.81 3.99 -10.02
C GLY A 249 -0.27 3.75 -11.44
N GLY A 250 1.04 3.55 -11.53
CA GLY A 250 1.76 3.33 -12.78
C GLY A 250 2.26 1.89 -12.89
N SER A 251 2.38 1.38 -14.12
CA SER A 251 3.07 0.12 -14.39
C SER A 251 4.16 0.37 -15.41
N TYR A 252 5.37 -0.14 -15.14
CA TYR A 252 6.39 -0.26 -16.16
C TYR A 252 6.08 -1.49 -17.01
N THR A 253 5.04 -1.43 -17.84
CA THR A 253 4.66 -2.48 -18.81
C THR A 253 5.55 -2.42 -20.04
N GLN A 254 6.87 -2.59 -19.88
CA GLN A 254 7.73 -2.98 -20.99
C GLN A 254 8.19 -4.42 -20.81
N ALA A 255 8.28 -5.12 -21.95
CA ALA A 255 8.58 -6.54 -22.05
C ALA A 255 9.99 -6.84 -21.51
N GLY A 256 10.10 -7.09 -20.21
CA GLY A 256 11.37 -7.39 -19.56
C GLY A 256 11.46 -7.03 -18.07
N GLY A 257 10.56 -6.19 -17.54
CA GLY A 257 10.57 -5.79 -16.13
C GLY A 257 10.05 -6.88 -15.17
N SER A 258 10.72 -7.04 -14.02
CA SER A 258 10.25 -7.91 -12.95
C SER A 258 9.09 -7.23 -12.20
N ALA A 259 8.02 -8.00 -11.93
CA ALA A 259 6.88 -7.54 -11.16
C ALA A 259 6.48 -8.55 -10.08
N ARG A 260 6.02 -8.04 -8.95
CA ARG A 260 5.45 -8.81 -7.84
C ARG A 260 4.05 -8.28 -7.53
N SER A 261 3.13 -9.16 -7.18
CA SER A 261 1.76 -8.78 -6.81
C SER A 261 1.30 -9.52 -5.57
N ARG A 262 0.49 -8.84 -4.75
CA ARG A 262 -0.11 -9.42 -3.55
C ARG A 262 -1.57 -9.02 -3.44
N SER A 263 -2.42 -10.01 -3.23
CA SER A 263 -3.87 -9.83 -3.15
C SER A 263 -4.30 -9.33 -1.77
N PHE A 264 -5.38 -8.54 -1.76
CA PHE A 264 -6.04 -8.06 -0.56
C PHE A 264 -7.56 -7.96 -0.81
N PRO A 265 -8.38 -8.11 0.23
CA PRO A 265 -9.83 -7.90 0.12
C PRO A 265 -10.17 -6.41 0.00
N LEU A 266 -11.08 -6.03 -0.90
CA LEU A 266 -11.66 -4.68 -0.92
C LEU A 266 -12.63 -4.51 0.28
N LEU A 267 -12.04 -4.32 1.45
CA LEU A 267 -12.76 -4.30 2.73
C LEU A 267 -12.18 -3.22 3.65
N PHE A 268 -12.98 -2.19 3.95
CA PHE A 268 -12.64 -1.09 4.85
C PHE A 268 -12.83 -1.45 6.33
N ALA A 269 -12.63 -2.73 6.65
CA ALA A 269 -12.75 -3.32 7.96
C ALA A 269 -11.73 -4.46 8.11
N ASP A 270 -11.40 -4.81 9.35
CA ASP A 270 -10.51 -5.91 9.66
C ASP A 270 -11.27 -7.24 9.54
N PRO A 271 -10.91 -8.12 8.59
CA PRO A 271 -11.56 -9.41 8.44
C PRO A 271 -11.38 -10.31 9.68
N ALA A 272 -10.38 -10.08 10.53
CA ALA A 272 -10.13 -10.89 11.72
C ALA A 272 -11.18 -10.69 12.83
N ILE A 273 -11.86 -9.54 12.84
CA ILE A 273 -12.91 -9.25 13.84
C ILE A 273 -14.31 -9.51 13.32
N LEU A 274 -14.46 -9.76 12.01
CA LEU A 274 -15.76 -10.10 11.46
C LEU A 274 -16.11 -11.53 11.88
N PRO A 275 -17.37 -11.77 12.31
CA PRO A 275 -17.84 -13.14 12.52
C PRO A 275 -17.64 -13.91 11.21
N VAL A 276 -17.30 -15.21 11.32
CA VAL A 276 -17.13 -16.11 10.17
C VAL A 276 -18.45 -16.17 9.39
N LEU A 277 -18.59 -15.24 8.45
CA LEU A 277 -19.70 -15.19 7.52
C LEU A 277 -19.47 -16.30 6.49
N PRO A 278 -20.50 -17.06 6.10
CA PRO A 278 -20.37 -17.98 4.97
C PRO A 278 -19.88 -17.17 3.75
N PRO A 279 -18.92 -17.68 2.96
CA PRO A 279 -18.29 -16.95 1.84
C PRO A 279 -19.25 -16.38 0.80
N SER A 280 -20.49 -16.85 0.76
CA SER A 280 -21.56 -16.38 -0.12
C SER A 280 -22.21 -15.05 0.31
N GLU A 281 -22.01 -14.60 1.56
CA GLU A 281 -22.69 -13.41 2.12
C GLU A 281 -21.81 -12.16 2.14
N LEU A 282 -20.50 -12.28 1.97
CA LEU A 282 -19.61 -11.14 1.79
C LEU A 282 -19.13 -11.11 0.33
N PRO A 283 -19.60 -10.17 -0.51
CA PRO A 283 -19.06 -9.99 -1.87
C PRO A 283 -17.67 -9.34 -1.79
N VAL A 284 -16.71 -9.95 -1.08
CA VAL A 284 -15.37 -9.39 -0.93
C VAL A 284 -14.63 -9.57 -2.25
N ARG A 285 -14.61 -8.50 -3.04
CA ARG A 285 -13.79 -8.46 -4.26
C ARG A 285 -12.32 -8.57 -3.85
N SER A 286 -11.60 -9.50 -4.47
CA SER A 286 -10.16 -9.65 -4.25
C SER A 286 -9.43 -8.73 -5.22
N TRP A 287 -8.78 -7.70 -4.69
CA TRP A 287 -7.95 -6.76 -5.44
C TRP A 287 -6.48 -7.11 -5.22
N SER A 288 -5.58 -6.52 -6.01
CA SER A 288 -4.14 -6.77 -5.86
C SER A 288 -3.34 -5.50 -5.94
N VAL A 289 -2.35 -5.36 -5.07
CA VAL A 289 -1.29 -4.38 -5.26
C VAL A 289 -0.20 -5.05 -6.10
N ARG A 290 0.39 -4.31 -7.04
CA ARG A 290 1.50 -4.74 -7.89
C ARG A 290 2.62 -3.73 -7.77
N VAL A 291 3.84 -4.24 -7.66
CA VAL A 291 5.06 -3.46 -7.67
C VAL A 291 5.91 -3.93 -8.85
N SER A 292 6.39 -3.00 -9.65
CA SER A 292 7.15 -3.28 -10.88
C SER A 292 8.39 -2.41 -10.98
N THR A 293 9.45 -2.90 -11.64
CA THR A 293 10.63 -2.09 -11.99
C THR A 293 10.70 -1.78 -13.47
N GLY A 294 11.20 -0.59 -13.82
CA GLY A 294 11.58 -0.25 -15.20
C GLY A 294 12.92 -0.89 -15.61
N GLU A 295 13.18 -1.02 -16.92
CA GLU A 295 14.46 -1.55 -17.46
C GLU A 295 15.68 -0.77 -16.91
N ASP A 296 15.57 0.55 -16.83
CA ASP A 296 16.59 1.44 -16.27
C ASP A 296 16.92 1.14 -14.81
N GLY A 297 16.04 0.44 -14.10
CA GLY A 297 16.27 0.00 -12.74
C GLY A 297 17.42 -0.97 -12.57
N THR A 298 17.43 -1.96 -13.46
CA THR A 298 18.49 -2.95 -13.53
C THR A 298 19.80 -2.31 -13.96
N LEU A 299 19.76 -1.39 -14.92
CA LEU A 299 20.93 -0.64 -15.40
C LEU A 299 21.48 0.35 -14.36
N ALA A 300 20.62 1.04 -13.60
CA ALA A 300 21.02 1.98 -12.57
C ALA A 300 21.58 1.28 -11.32
N ALA A 301 21.06 0.12 -10.95
CA ALA A 301 21.65 -0.74 -9.92
C ALA A 301 23.07 -1.21 -10.33
N VAL A 302 23.23 -1.57 -11.61
CA VAL A 302 24.54 -1.93 -12.21
C VAL A 302 25.50 -0.73 -12.19
N ALA A 303 25.05 0.46 -12.59
CA ALA A 303 25.89 1.66 -12.67
C ALA A 303 26.35 2.19 -11.29
N ARG A 304 25.49 2.18 -10.27
CA ARG A 304 25.83 2.66 -8.92
C ARG A 304 26.91 1.80 -8.25
N SER A 305 26.92 0.50 -8.55
CA SER A 305 27.93 -0.43 -8.02
C SER A 305 29.27 -0.33 -8.78
N MET A 306 29.25 -0.06 -10.09
CA MET A 306 30.47 0.15 -10.90
C MET A 306 31.38 1.24 -10.34
N ASN A 307 30.84 2.38 -9.88
CA ASN A 307 31.66 3.48 -9.37
C ASN A 307 32.49 3.11 -8.12
N ARG A 308 31.99 2.21 -7.25
CA ARG A 308 32.72 1.79 -6.05
C ARG A 308 33.86 0.82 -6.37
N THR A 309 33.67 -0.08 -7.33
CA THR A 309 34.70 -1.08 -7.67
C THR A 309 35.74 -0.54 -8.64
N PHE A 310 35.37 0.37 -9.54
CA PHE A 310 36.36 1.11 -10.34
C PHE A 310 37.29 1.94 -9.44
N LEU A 311 36.74 2.58 -8.39
CA LEU A 311 37.57 3.25 -7.38
C LEU A 311 38.52 2.29 -6.66
N LEU A 312 38.09 1.08 -6.32
CA LEU A 312 38.96 0.08 -5.67
C LEU A 312 40.02 -0.50 -6.61
N ILE A 313 39.69 -0.72 -7.88
CA ILE A 313 40.65 -1.17 -8.91
C ILE A 313 41.66 -0.06 -9.21
N CYS A 314 41.21 1.19 -9.37
CA CYS A 314 42.11 2.33 -9.54
C CYS A 314 43.01 2.55 -8.33
N LEU A 315 42.51 2.35 -7.09
CA LEU A 315 43.34 2.42 -5.89
C LEU A 315 44.41 1.31 -5.89
N ALA A 316 44.04 0.08 -6.25
CA ALA A 316 44.96 -1.06 -6.28
C ALA A 316 46.05 -0.91 -7.34
N VAL A 317 45.70 -0.39 -8.53
CA VAL A 317 46.65 -0.10 -9.61
C VAL A 317 47.56 1.09 -9.28
N ALA A 318 47.07 2.09 -8.53
CA ALA A 318 47.90 3.21 -8.09
C ALA A 318 48.89 2.86 -6.97
N THR A 319 48.71 1.70 -6.32
CA THR A 319 49.59 1.23 -5.22
C THR A 319 50.62 0.17 -5.64
N MET A 320 50.64 -0.25 -6.91
CA MET A 320 51.69 -1.10 -7.50
C MET A 320 52.70 -0.29 -8.29
#